data_AF-A0A8H4AMR9-F1
#
_entry.id   AF-A0A8H4AMR9-F1
#
_cell.length_a   1.000
_cell.length_b   1.000
_cell.length_c   1.000
_cell.angle_alpha   90.00
_cell.angle_beta   90.00
_cell.angle_gamma   90.00
#
_symmetry.space_group_name_H-M   'P 1'
#
loop_
_entity.id
_entity.type
_entity.pdbx_description
1 polymer ?
#
loop_
_entity_poly.entity_id
_entity_poly.type
_entity_poly.pdbx_seq_one_letter_code
_entity_poly.pdbx_strand_id
1 'polypeptide(L)'
;MRLNYLAPFIFVLFALSAHSRTNECQKVVDDYNSGVEYLNYTDVKTCYESNPFNQTNANETIETIKELLKGFYVLLDQAKEEPKPGFTFRAMDLISELDLLLKKNYSYEYQFMVNYK
;
A
#
# COMPACT_ATOMS: atom_id res chain seq x y z
N MET A 1 -10.33 26.28 -30.72
CA MET A 1 -9.24 26.20 -29.73
C MET A 1 -9.66 25.22 -28.65
N ARG A 2 -9.27 23.94 -28.76
CA ARG A 2 -9.57 22.91 -27.74
C ARG A 2 -8.27 22.63 -26.99
N LEU A 3 -8.19 23.04 -25.73
CA LEU A 3 -7.06 22.71 -24.86
C LEU A 3 -7.15 21.22 -24.50
N ASN A 4 -6.14 20.45 -24.92
CA ASN A 4 -5.96 19.05 -24.54
C ASN A 4 -5.37 18.96 -23.12
N TYR A 5 -6.23 18.87 -22.11
CA TYR A 5 -5.85 18.71 -20.70
C TYR A 5 -5.37 17.29 -20.33
N LEU A 6 -5.27 16.37 -21.28
CA LEU A 6 -4.84 14.97 -21.05
C LEU A 6 -3.32 14.80 -20.95
N ALA A 7 -2.53 15.68 -21.58
CA ALA A 7 -1.08 15.60 -21.57
C ALA A 7 -0.41 15.78 -20.19
N PRO A 8 -0.83 16.74 -19.33
CA PRO A 8 -0.21 16.88 -18.01
C PRO A 8 -0.59 15.74 -17.04
N PHE A 9 -1.77 15.12 -17.19
CA PHE A 9 -2.24 14.04 -16.31
C PHE A 9 -1.44 12.75 -16.51
N ILE A 10 -1.05 12.44 -17.75
CA ILE A 10 -0.21 11.27 -18.07
C ILE A 10 1.23 11.47 -17.57
N PHE A 11 1.74 12.71 -17.60
CA PHE A 11 3.08 13.01 -17.11
C PHE A 11 3.21 12.88 -15.59
N VAL A 12 2.15 13.20 -14.83
CA VAL A 12 2.09 13.00 -13.38
C VAL A 12 2.03 11.50 -13.03
N LEU A 13 1.26 10.71 -13.80
CA LEU A 13 1.17 9.25 -13.61
C LEU A 13 2.50 8.53 -13.87
N PHE A 14 3.32 9.00 -14.81
CA PHE A 14 4.66 8.44 -15.08
C PHE A 14 5.76 8.95 -14.14
N ALA A 15 5.61 10.14 -13.56
CA ALA A 15 6.57 10.69 -12.60
C ALA A 15 6.48 10.03 -11.21
N LEU A 16 5.33 9.44 -10.87
CA LEU A 16 5.11 8.72 -9.61
C LEU A 16 5.83 7.36 -9.52
N SER A 17 6.28 6.77 -10.64
CA SER A 17 6.98 5.48 -10.64
C SER A 17 8.52 5.58 -10.58
N ALA A 18 9.07 6.78 -10.36
CA ALA A 18 10.50 7.01 -10.26
C ALA A 18 10.91 7.41 -8.83
N HIS A 19 10.45 6.66 -7.82
CA HIS A 19 10.95 6.79 -6.44
C HIS A 19 11.88 5.62 -6.10
N SER A 20 13.14 5.96 -5.80
CA SER A 20 14.19 5.12 -5.21
C SER A 20 14.55 3.81 -5.95
N ARG A 21 15.29 3.90 -7.06
CA ARG A 21 16.22 2.82 -7.38
C ARG A 21 17.52 3.06 -6.61
N THR A 22 17.61 2.55 -5.39
CA THR A 22 18.94 2.34 -4.80
C THR A 22 19.64 1.21 -5.56
N ASN A 23 20.97 1.18 -5.47
CA ASN A 23 21.78 0.16 -6.14
C ASN A 23 21.32 -1.26 -5.75
N GLU A 24 20.86 -1.45 -4.52
CA GLU A 24 20.40 -2.73 -3.98
C GLU A 24 19.07 -3.17 -4.61
N CYS A 25 18.11 -2.25 -4.84
CA CYS A 25 16.88 -2.60 -5.55
C CYS A 25 17.14 -3.01 -7.00
N GLN A 26 18.07 -2.34 -7.68
CA GLN A 26 18.43 -2.72 -9.04
C GLN A 26 19.11 -4.10 -9.06
N LYS A 27 20.00 -4.36 -8.10
CA LYS A 27 20.65 -5.66 -7.94
C LYS A 27 19.64 -6.79 -7.71
N VAL A 28 18.63 -6.59 -6.88
CA VAL A 28 17.55 -7.58 -6.67
C VAL A 28 16.81 -7.90 -7.98
N VAL A 29 16.53 -6.87 -8.79
CA VAL A 29 15.88 -7.06 -10.10
C VAL A 29 16.80 -7.82 -11.07
N ASP A 30 18.08 -7.49 -11.09
CA ASP A 30 19.06 -8.15 -11.97
C ASP A 30 19.25 -9.62 -11.58
N ASP A 31 19.37 -9.91 -10.28
CA ASP A 31 19.45 -11.27 -9.73
C ASP A 31 18.21 -12.08 -10.14
N TYR A 32 17.00 -11.54 -9.93
CA TYR A 32 15.75 -12.18 -10.35
C TYR A 32 15.73 -12.50 -11.85
N ASN A 33 16.10 -11.54 -12.70
CA ASN A 33 16.12 -11.70 -14.15
C ASN A 33 17.19 -12.69 -14.63
N SER A 34 18.28 -12.84 -13.88
CA SER A 34 19.33 -13.83 -14.16
C SER A 34 18.94 -15.26 -13.77
N GLY A 35 17.80 -15.43 -13.10
CA GLY A 35 17.27 -16.74 -12.72
C GLY A 35 17.96 -17.36 -11.51
N VAL A 36 18.50 -16.55 -10.58
CA VAL A 36 19.01 -17.08 -9.32
C VAL A 36 17.89 -17.77 -8.55
N GLU A 37 18.19 -18.91 -7.94
CA GLU A 37 17.20 -19.70 -7.18
C GLU A 37 16.75 -18.97 -5.90
N TYR A 38 17.64 -18.21 -5.28
CA TYR A 38 17.38 -17.46 -4.06
C TYR A 38 17.95 -16.05 -4.14
N LEU A 39 17.13 -15.06 -3.78
CA LEU A 39 17.56 -13.67 -3.66
C LEU A 39 18.32 -13.47 -2.35
N ASN A 40 19.34 -12.62 -2.37
CA ASN A 40 20.08 -12.27 -1.17
C ASN A 40 19.18 -11.47 -0.21
N TYR A 41 19.00 -11.98 1.02
CA TYR A 41 18.16 -11.35 2.03
C TYR A 41 18.57 -9.90 2.35
N THR A 42 19.88 -9.62 2.46
CA THR A 42 20.38 -8.28 2.80
C THR A 42 20.09 -7.29 1.69
N ASP A 43 20.24 -7.69 0.43
CA ASP A 43 19.93 -6.81 -0.72
C ASP A 43 18.42 -6.53 -0.79
N VAL A 44 17.58 -7.56 -0.60
CA VAL A 44 16.11 -7.42 -0.53
C VAL A 44 15.68 -6.52 0.61
N LYS A 45 16.20 -6.75 1.82
CA LYS A 45 15.89 -5.94 3.01
C LYS A 45 16.28 -4.49 2.79
N THR A 46 17.51 -4.24 2.32
CA THR A 46 18.01 -2.87 2.07
C THR A 46 17.17 -2.17 1.01
N CYS A 47 16.77 -2.87 -0.05
CA CYS A 47 15.88 -2.30 -1.06
C CYS A 47 14.55 -1.84 -0.45
N TYR A 48 13.87 -2.68 0.33
CA TYR A 48 12.60 -2.32 0.98
C TYR A 48 12.77 -1.18 2.00
N GLU A 49 13.86 -1.18 2.76
CA GLU A 49 14.17 -0.13 3.74
C GLU A 49 14.70 1.17 3.12
N SER A 50 14.93 1.20 1.80
CA SER A 50 15.35 2.43 1.12
C SER A 50 14.26 3.49 1.01
N ASN A 51 12.99 3.08 1.16
CA ASN A 51 11.82 3.97 1.09
C ASN A 51 11.35 4.30 2.51
N PRO A 52 11.72 5.47 3.07
CA PRO A 52 11.28 5.87 4.39
C PRO A 52 9.77 6.11 4.40
N PHE A 53 9.13 5.83 5.54
CA PHE A 53 7.69 5.99 5.67
C PHE A 53 7.24 7.43 5.43
N ASN A 54 6.28 7.61 4.51
CA ASN A 54 5.67 8.90 4.20
C ASN A 54 4.26 8.98 4.79
N GLN A 55 4.12 9.74 5.88
CA GLN A 55 2.84 9.93 6.58
C GLN A 55 1.76 10.56 5.69
N THR A 56 2.12 11.50 4.82
CA THR A 56 1.15 12.17 3.94
C THR A 56 0.56 11.16 2.97
N ASN A 57 1.41 10.38 2.29
CA ASN A 57 0.97 9.33 1.37
C ASN A 57 0.11 8.28 2.09
N ALA A 58 0.49 7.89 3.31
CA ALA A 58 -0.28 6.94 4.12
C ALA A 58 -1.67 7.48 4.48
N ASN A 59 -1.77 8.74 4.90
CA ASN A 59 -3.04 9.40 5.19
C ASN A 59 -3.93 9.46 3.95
N GLU A 60 -3.39 9.91 2.81
CA GLU A 60 -4.13 9.98 1.54
C GLU A 60 -4.62 8.61 1.07
N THR A 61 -3.79 7.58 1.24
CA THR A 61 -4.13 6.18 0.93
C THR A 61 -5.29 5.70 1.80
N ILE A 62 -5.21 5.90 3.12
CA ILE A 62 -6.28 5.49 4.05
C ILE A 62 -7.58 6.24 3.80
N GLU A 63 -7.54 7.55 3.57
CA GLU A 63 -8.75 8.32 3.24
C GLU A 63 -9.36 7.88 1.90
N THR A 64 -8.53 7.59 0.89
CA THR A 64 -9.02 7.06 -0.39
C THR A 64 -9.73 5.71 -0.21
N ILE A 65 -9.16 4.81 0.59
CA ILE A 65 -9.79 3.51 0.89
C ILE A 65 -11.10 3.69 1.68
N LYS A 66 -11.13 4.61 2.65
CA LYS A 66 -12.34 4.92 3.42
C LYS A 66 -13.45 5.43 2.51
N GLU A 67 -13.16 6.37 1.61
CA GLU A 67 -14.14 6.89 0.66
C GLU A 67 -14.62 5.81 -0.31
N LEU A 68 -13.72 4.94 -0.79
CA LEU A 68 -14.09 3.80 -1.61
C LEU A 68 -15.07 2.88 -0.88
N LEU A 69 -14.76 2.50 0.36
CA LEU A 69 -15.61 1.62 1.17
C LEU A 69 -16.98 2.25 1.49
N LYS A 70 -17.03 3.55 1.76
CA LYS A 70 -18.30 4.28 1.94
C LYS A 70 -19.19 4.21 0.69
N GLY A 71 -18.58 4.17 -0.50
CA GLY A 71 -19.30 3.94 -1.76
C GLY A 71 -19.93 2.54 -1.86
N PHE A 72 -19.46 1.56 -1.08
CA PHE A 72 -19.95 0.18 -1.04
C PHE A 72 -20.54 -0.15 0.34
N TYR A 73 -21.65 0.51 0.70
CA TYR A 73 -22.29 0.36 2.01
C TYR A 73 -22.53 -1.11 2.45
N VAL A 74 -22.83 -1.99 1.50
CA VAL A 74 -23.02 -3.43 1.75
C VAL A 74 -21.81 -4.06 2.45
N LEU A 75 -20.59 -3.66 2.10
CA LEU A 75 -19.37 -4.19 2.72
C LEU A 75 -19.21 -3.68 4.15
N LEU A 76 -19.54 -2.41 4.39
CA LEU A 76 -19.46 -1.80 5.72
C LEU A 76 -20.49 -2.38 6.67
N ASP A 77 -21.73 -2.59 6.20
CA ASP A 77 -22.80 -3.15 7.01
C ASP A 77 -22.55 -4.63 7.29
N GLN A 78 -22.17 -5.41 6.28
CA GLN A 78 -21.84 -6.83 6.45
C GLN A 78 -20.66 -7.05 7.40
N ALA A 79 -19.66 -6.18 7.39
CA ALA A 79 -18.52 -6.31 8.31
C ALA A 79 -18.93 -6.12 9.78
N LYS A 80 -20.04 -5.41 10.04
CA LYS A 80 -20.58 -5.17 11.39
C LYS A 80 -21.53 -6.27 11.86
N GLU A 81 -21.97 -7.16 10.98
CA GLU A 81 -22.85 -8.26 11.35
C GLU A 81 -22.09 -9.32 12.13
N GLU A 82 -22.75 -9.90 13.13
CA GLU A 82 -22.24 -11.08 13.82
C GLU A 82 -22.15 -12.28 12.87
N PRO A 83 -21.15 -13.16 13.04
CA PRO A 83 -21.01 -14.33 12.20
C PRO A 83 -22.24 -15.24 12.26
N LYS A 84 -22.66 -15.70 11.10
CA LYS A 84 -23.69 -16.73 11.00
C LYS A 84 -23.22 -18.02 11.69
N PRO A 85 -24.13 -18.84 12.24
CA PRO A 85 -23.76 -20.12 12.84
C PRO A 85 -22.87 -20.95 11.92
N GLY A 86 -21.75 -21.46 12.47
CA GLY A 86 -20.75 -22.22 11.71
C GLY A 86 -19.61 -21.39 11.12
N PHE A 87 -19.67 -20.06 11.19
CA PHE A 87 -18.55 -19.17 10.86
C PHE A 87 -17.93 -18.57 12.12
N THR A 88 -16.63 -18.32 12.07
CA THR A 88 -15.88 -17.68 13.16
C THR A 88 -15.16 -16.46 12.62
N PHE A 89 -15.77 -15.29 12.77
CA PHE A 89 -15.12 -14.01 12.55
C PHE A 89 -15.62 -13.00 13.57
N ARG A 90 -14.86 -11.91 13.77
CA ARG A 90 -15.27 -10.80 14.64
C ARG A 90 -15.98 -9.77 13.78
N ALA A 91 -17.16 -9.31 14.24
CA ALA A 91 -17.72 -8.07 13.71
C ALA A 91 -16.70 -6.93 13.87
N MET A 92 -16.62 -6.05 12.87
CA MET A 92 -15.65 -4.97 12.82
C MET A 92 -16.19 -3.71 12.15
N ASP A 93 -15.80 -2.57 12.71
CA ASP A 93 -15.95 -1.29 12.04
C ASP A 93 -14.70 -1.04 11.18
N LEU A 94 -14.80 -1.36 9.89
CA LEU A 94 -13.68 -1.26 8.94
C LEU A 94 -13.08 0.15 8.87
N ILE A 95 -13.91 1.20 8.99
CA ILE A 95 -13.45 2.59 8.95
C ILE A 95 -12.59 2.89 10.19
N SER A 96 -13.05 2.46 11.36
CA SER A 96 -12.31 2.63 12.61
C SER A 96 -11.02 1.82 12.62
N GLU A 97 -11.01 0.59 12.07
CA GLU A 97 -9.79 -0.22 11.96
C GLU A 97 -8.76 0.43 11.02
N LEU A 98 -9.19 1.07 9.93
CA LEU A 98 -8.30 1.84 9.06
C LEU A 98 -7.69 3.06 9.78
N ASP A 99 -8.46 3.78 10.60
CA ASP A 99 -7.94 4.88 11.42
C ASP A 99 -6.89 4.40 12.43
N LEU A 100 -7.00 3.18 12.94
CA LEU A 100 -6.00 2.58 13.84
C LEU A 100 -4.68 2.27 13.12
N LEU A 101 -4.69 2.03 11.80
CA LEU A 101 -3.46 1.80 11.05
C LEU A 101 -2.54 3.01 11.04
N LEU A 102 -3.10 4.21 11.01
CA LEU A 102 -2.35 5.47 11.03
C LEU A 102 -1.76 5.80 12.41
N LYS A 103 -2.19 5.13 13.48
CA LYS A 103 -1.67 5.34 14.85
C LYS A 103 -0.43 4.50 15.15
N LYS A 104 -0.06 3.58 14.27
CA LYS A 104 1.16 2.77 14.43
C LYS A 104 2.37 3.56 13.95
N ASN A 105 3.53 3.22 14.52
CA ASN A 105 4.80 3.78 14.10
C ASN A 105 5.41 2.90 13.01
N TYR A 106 5.63 3.48 11.83
CA TYR A 106 6.34 2.82 10.72
C TYR A 106 7.63 3.57 10.43
N SER A 107 8.70 2.83 10.18
CA SER A 107 9.98 3.38 9.75
C SER A 107 10.08 3.44 8.23
N TYR A 108 9.43 2.50 7.53
CA TYR A 108 9.54 2.33 6.09
C TYR A 108 8.17 2.10 5.44
N GLU A 109 8.02 2.50 4.18
CA GLU A 109 6.73 2.39 3.47
C GLU A 109 6.22 0.94 3.40
N TYR A 110 7.09 -0.04 3.17
CA TYR A 110 6.68 -1.44 3.09
C TYR A 110 6.02 -1.92 4.39
N GLN A 111 6.49 -1.45 5.56
CA GLN A 111 5.91 -1.84 6.85
C GLN A 111 4.45 -1.40 6.96
N PHE A 112 4.11 -0.23 6.41
CA PHE A 112 2.74 0.25 6.31
C PHE A 112 1.92 -0.57 5.30
N MET A 113 2.49 -0.90 4.14
CA MET A 113 1.78 -1.64 3.07
C MET A 113 1.45 -3.08 3.43
N VAL A 114 2.41 -3.83 3.97
CA VAL A 114 2.19 -5.24 4.31
C VAL A 114 1.59 -5.41 5.70
N ASN A 115 1.75 -4.41 6.57
CA ASN A 115 1.23 -4.36 7.94
C ASN A 115 1.17 -5.75 8.58
N TYR A 116 2.31 -6.46 8.55
CA TYR A 116 2.41 -7.80 9.08
C TYR A 116 2.33 -7.68 10.59
N LYS A 117 1.28 -8.22 11.18
CA LYS A 117 1.05 -8.27 12.63
C LYS A 117 1.15 -9.71 13.09
#